data_AF-A0A452ZCY3-F1
#
_entry.id   AF-A0A452ZCY3-F1
#
_cell.length_a   1.000
_cell.length_b   1.000
_cell.length_c   1.000
_cell.angle_alpha   90.00
_cell.angle_beta   90.00
_cell.angle_gamma   90.00
#
_symmetry.space_group_name_H-M   'P 1'
#
loop_
_entity.id
_entity.type
_entity.pdbx_description
1 polymer ?
#
loop_
_entity_poly.entity_id
_entity_poly.type
_entity_poly.pdbx_seq_one_letter_code
_entity_poly.pdbx_strand_id
1 'polypeptide(L)'
;LYGNPVCGNSSVAPIDSLCQPQSVNQQTSKQQQDSSLICSPCPSDKNYEYNPSSPIPCFCAVPLGVGLRLKSPGITDFNPYEGAFGDSTTSLLKLYVYQLHVEHYIWEVGPRLNMHLKLFPSNTSLFNMSEVVRLRHVLAGWEITLPDIFGPYELLNFTLGSYADGMYSSKLNCAKA
;
A
#
# COMPACT_ATOMS: atom_id res chain seq x y z
N LEU A 1 -41.80 -29.21 0.55
CA LEU A 1 -40.73 -28.61 -0.29
C LEU A 1 -39.74 -29.73 -0.60
N TYR A 2 -39.71 -30.20 -1.85
CA TYR A 2 -38.77 -31.24 -2.31
C TYR A 2 -37.40 -30.60 -2.55
N GLY A 3 -36.37 -31.16 -1.90
CA GLY A 3 -34.99 -30.69 -1.95
C GLY A 3 -34.30 -31.03 -3.27
N ASN A 4 -33.40 -30.14 -3.68
CA ASN A 4 -32.65 -30.17 -4.93
C ASN A 4 -31.72 -31.42 -5.00
N PRO A 5 -31.84 -32.31 -6.00
CA PRO A 5 -31.08 -33.55 -6.07
C PRO A 5 -29.77 -33.34 -6.84
N VAL A 6 -28.76 -32.74 -6.20
CA VAL A 6 -27.41 -32.56 -6.78
C VAL A 6 -26.38 -33.45 -6.09
N CYS A 7 -26.75 -34.68 -5.77
CA CYS A 7 -25.79 -35.72 -5.34
C CYS A 7 -26.15 -37.05 -6.00
N GLY A 8 -25.99 -37.13 -7.32
CA GLY A 8 -26.07 -38.38 -8.08
C GLY A 8 -24.68 -38.80 -8.52
N ASN A 9 -24.09 -39.75 -7.80
CA ASN A 9 -22.95 -40.61 -8.16
C ASN A 9 -22.07 -40.13 -9.33
N SER A 10 -21.09 -39.29 -9.02
CA SER A 10 -19.81 -39.27 -9.75
C SER A 10 -18.71 -39.57 -8.76
N SER A 11 -17.77 -40.43 -9.16
CA SER A 11 -16.63 -40.88 -8.37
C SER A 11 -16.03 -39.72 -7.56
N VAL A 12 -16.19 -39.79 -6.24
CA VAL A 12 -15.64 -38.84 -5.28
C VAL A 12 -14.12 -38.93 -5.39
N ALA A 13 -13.52 -38.16 -6.29
CA ALA A 13 -12.13 -37.76 -6.14
C ALA A 13 -12.02 -37.15 -4.73
N PRO A 14 -10.98 -37.46 -3.93
CA PRO A 14 -10.94 -37.05 -2.54
C PRO A 14 -11.12 -35.53 -2.45
N ILE A 15 -12.31 -35.11 -2.01
CA ILE A 15 -12.68 -33.70 -1.82
C ILE A 15 -11.72 -33.06 -0.79
N ASP A 16 -11.13 -33.90 0.06
CA ASP A 16 -10.05 -33.60 1.00
C ASP A 16 -8.77 -33.04 0.36
N SER A 17 -8.58 -33.17 -0.97
CA SER A 17 -7.42 -32.60 -1.67
C SER A 17 -7.67 -31.20 -2.27
N LEU A 18 -8.92 -30.75 -2.35
CA LEU A 18 -9.28 -29.46 -2.98
C LEU A 18 -9.27 -28.29 -2.00
N CYS A 19 -9.55 -28.55 -0.71
CA CYS A 19 -9.60 -27.54 0.35
C CYS A 19 -8.42 -27.63 1.31
N GLN A 20 -7.26 -28.11 0.85
CA GLN A 20 -6.07 -28.06 1.69
C GLN A 20 -5.62 -26.60 1.79
N PRO A 21 -5.47 -26.05 3.01
CA PRO A 21 -4.81 -24.76 3.17
C PRO A 21 -3.41 -24.91 2.61
N GLN A 22 -3.17 -24.28 1.45
CA GLN A 22 -1.81 -24.12 0.95
C GLN A 22 -1.04 -23.42 2.05
N SER A 23 0.05 -24.04 2.51
CA SER A 23 0.98 -23.38 3.42
C SER A 23 1.32 -22.03 2.82
N VAL A 24 1.15 -20.96 3.59
CA VAL A 24 1.53 -19.62 3.17
C VAL A 24 3.04 -19.65 2.92
N ASN A 25 3.44 -19.87 1.68
CA ASN A 25 4.78 -19.53 1.26
C ASN A 25 4.89 -18.04 1.51
N GLN A 26 5.77 -17.64 2.42
CA GLN A 26 6.03 -16.24 2.75
C GLN A 26 6.68 -15.58 1.53
N GLN A 27 5.85 -15.30 0.52
CA GLN A 27 6.26 -14.62 -0.67
C GLN A 27 6.40 -13.15 -0.30
N THR A 28 7.65 -12.71 -0.28
CA THR A 28 8.01 -11.30 -0.15
C THR A 28 8.11 -10.67 -1.53
N SER A 29 7.99 -9.34 -1.59
CA SER A 29 8.38 -8.59 -2.79
C SER A 29 9.80 -8.96 -3.23
N LYS A 30 10.03 -9.00 -4.54
CA LYS A 30 11.39 -9.06 -5.07
C LYS A 30 12.05 -7.71 -4.83
N GLN A 31 13.30 -7.70 -4.35
CA GLN A 31 14.10 -6.48 -4.36
C GLN A 31 14.22 -6.02 -5.82
N GLN A 32 13.86 -4.77 -6.11
CA GLN A 32 14.14 -4.16 -7.41
C GLN A 32 15.64 -4.27 -7.67
N GLN A 33 16.03 -4.87 -8.79
CA GLN A 33 17.40 -4.77 -9.28
C GLN A 33 17.65 -3.30 -9.62
N ASP A 34 18.67 -2.71 -8.97
CA ASP A 34 19.10 -1.35 -9.26
C ASP A 34 19.35 -1.20 -10.77
N SER A 35 18.51 -0.40 -11.42
CA SER A 35 18.86 0.14 -12.73
C SER A 35 20.16 0.93 -12.55
N SER A 36 21.10 0.81 -13.47
CA SER A 36 22.43 1.46 -13.43
C SER A 36 22.38 3.00 -13.61
N LEU A 37 21.33 3.65 -13.12
CA LEU A 37 21.13 5.09 -13.15
C LEU A 37 22.04 5.72 -12.10
N ILE A 38 23.07 6.44 -12.56
CA ILE A 38 23.99 7.15 -11.69
C ILE A 38 23.38 8.51 -11.37
N CYS A 39 22.90 8.68 -10.13
CA CYS A 39 22.35 9.92 -9.61
C CYS A 39 23.28 10.54 -8.56
N SER A 40 23.36 11.87 -8.53
CA SER A 40 24.01 12.60 -7.43
C SER A 40 23.19 12.44 -6.15
N PRO A 41 23.82 12.12 -5.00
CA PRO A 41 23.11 11.87 -3.74
C PRO A 41 22.09 12.96 -3.40
N CYS A 42 20.93 12.53 -2.88
CA CYS A 42 19.92 13.47 -2.41
C CYS A 42 20.45 14.34 -1.25
N PRO A 43 19.92 15.56 -1.06
CA PRO A 43 20.25 16.42 0.06
C PRO A 43 20.06 15.70 1.41
N SER A 44 20.91 16.02 2.39
CA SER A 44 20.90 15.35 3.72
C SER A 44 20.26 16.19 4.83
N ASP A 45 19.73 17.38 4.52
CA ASP A 45 19.04 18.25 5.48
C ASP A 45 17.70 17.66 5.98
N LYS A 46 17.11 16.77 5.19
CA LYS A 46 15.95 15.95 5.54
C LYS A 46 16.13 14.53 5.01
N ASN A 47 15.16 13.67 5.28
CA ASN A 47 15.13 12.30 4.80
C ASN A 47 14.70 12.26 3.32
N TYR A 48 15.45 12.92 2.44
CA TYR A 48 15.20 12.87 1.01
C TYR A 48 15.59 11.50 0.45
N GLU A 49 14.74 10.98 -0.42
CA GLU A 49 14.94 9.72 -1.11
C GLU A 49 14.64 9.91 -2.60
N TYR A 50 15.25 9.07 -3.44
CA TYR A 50 14.85 9.01 -4.84
C TYR A 50 13.46 8.42 -4.96
N ASN A 51 12.62 9.02 -5.81
CA ASN A 51 11.36 8.40 -6.18
C ASN A 51 11.59 7.45 -7.38
N PRO A 52 11.56 6.12 -7.18
CA PRO A 52 11.80 5.15 -8.26
C PRO A 52 10.69 5.13 -9.31
N SER A 53 9.48 5.56 -8.94
CA SER A 53 8.33 5.61 -9.85
C SER A 53 8.26 6.92 -10.63
N SER A 54 9.12 7.90 -10.33
CA SER A 54 9.09 9.24 -10.93
C SER A 54 9.40 9.22 -12.43
N PRO A 55 8.65 9.96 -13.27
CA PRO A 55 9.02 10.17 -14.67
C PRO A 55 10.25 11.08 -14.82
N ILE A 56 10.60 11.83 -13.77
CA ILE A 56 11.80 12.68 -13.72
C ILE A 56 12.94 11.85 -13.12
N PRO A 57 14.03 11.59 -13.87
CA PRO A 57 15.20 10.85 -13.36
C PRO A 57 15.84 11.56 -12.16
N CYS A 58 16.32 10.78 -11.20
CA CYS A 58 17.01 11.28 -10.00
C CYS A 58 16.20 12.30 -9.17
N PHE A 59 14.88 12.25 -9.25
CA PHE A 59 14.03 13.15 -8.47
C PHE A 59 14.07 12.79 -6.99
N CYS A 60 14.64 13.70 -6.20
CA CYS A 60 14.70 13.60 -4.74
C CYS A 60 13.50 14.28 -4.10
N ALA A 61 12.80 13.54 -3.24
CA ALA A 61 11.69 14.06 -2.46
C ALA A 61 11.64 13.38 -1.09
N VAL A 62 10.94 13.98 -0.13
CA VAL A 62 10.73 13.36 1.19
C VAL A 62 9.42 12.56 1.17
N PRO A 63 9.48 11.23 1.27
CA PRO A 63 8.28 10.41 1.27
C PRO A 63 7.56 10.42 2.63
N LEU A 64 6.27 10.12 2.61
CA LEU A 64 5.51 9.65 3.78
C LEU A 64 5.51 8.12 3.78
N GLY A 65 5.81 7.51 4.92
CA GLY A 65 5.72 6.06 5.08
C GLY A 65 4.31 5.63 5.52
N VAL A 66 3.77 4.59 4.89
CA VAL A 66 2.44 4.06 5.20
C VAL A 66 2.51 2.54 5.31
N GLY A 67 2.23 2.01 6.50
CA GLY A 67 1.99 0.58 6.69
C GLY A 67 0.52 0.27 6.46
N LEU A 68 0.21 -0.57 5.48
CA LEU A 68 -1.15 -0.93 5.09
C LEU A 68 -1.28 -2.44 5.00
N ARG A 69 -2.37 -3.00 5.53
CA ARG A 69 -2.64 -4.44 5.46
C ARG A 69 -3.96 -4.71 4.75
N LEU A 70 -3.93 -5.55 3.71
CA LEU A 70 -5.15 -6.15 3.16
C LEU A 70 -5.56 -7.33 4.05
N LYS A 71 -6.76 -7.29 4.61
CA LYS A 71 -7.22 -8.25 5.63
C LYS A 71 -7.61 -9.61 5.06
N SER A 72 -8.12 -9.62 3.83
CA SER A 72 -8.58 -10.83 3.14
C SER A 72 -8.73 -10.56 1.63
N PRO A 73 -7.64 -10.22 0.91
CA PRO A 73 -7.70 -10.05 -0.53
C PRO A 73 -8.15 -11.34 -1.23
N GLY A 74 -8.87 -11.21 -2.33
CA GLY A 74 -9.34 -12.32 -3.17
C GLY A 74 -8.26 -12.89 -4.11
N ILE A 75 -6.99 -12.65 -3.80
CA ILE A 75 -5.82 -13.04 -4.61
C ILE A 75 -4.83 -13.82 -3.74
N THR A 76 -4.07 -14.70 -4.37
CA THR A 76 -3.04 -15.53 -3.71
C THR A 76 -1.61 -15.14 -4.11
N ASP A 77 -1.47 -14.37 -5.19
CA ASP A 77 -0.22 -13.74 -5.62
C ASP A 77 -0.48 -12.25 -5.88
N PHE A 78 0.32 -11.38 -5.27
CA PHE A 78 0.17 -9.93 -5.40
C PHE A 78 0.87 -9.35 -6.64
N ASN A 79 1.95 -9.99 -7.11
CA ASN A 79 2.77 -9.49 -8.22
C ASN A 79 1.95 -9.05 -9.45
N PRO A 80 1.02 -9.86 -10.00
CA PRO A 80 0.25 -9.46 -11.19
C PRO A 80 -0.76 -8.34 -10.92
N TYR A 81 -1.05 -8.04 -9.65
CA TYR A 81 -2.03 -7.03 -9.24
C TYR A 81 -1.39 -5.75 -8.67
N GLU A 82 -0.08 -5.68 -8.54
CA GLU A 82 0.62 -4.53 -7.95
C GLU A 82 0.29 -3.23 -8.70
N GLY A 83 0.25 -3.26 -10.04
CA GLY A 83 -0.15 -2.10 -10.85
C GLY A 83 -1.60 -1.66 -10.59
N ALA A 84 -2.54 -2.62 -10.61
CA ALA A 84 -3.95 -2.34 -10.35
C ALA A 84 -4.20 -1.84 -8.91
N PHE A 85 -3.43 -2.35 -7.95
CA PHE A 85 -3.42 -1.85 -6.57
C PHE A 85 -2.90 -0.41 -6.52
N GLY A 86 -1.82 -0.12 -7.25
CA GLY A 86 -1.26 1.22 -7.38
C GLY A 86 -2.26 2.22 -7.94
N ASP A 87 -2.92 1.87 -9.05
CA ASP A 87 -3.95 2.71 -9.69
C ASP A 87 -5.13 2.97 -8.74
N SER A 88 -5.62 1.92 -8.07
CA SER A 88 -6.76 2.02 -7.16
C SER A 88 -6.43 2.87 -5.93
N THR A 89 -5.24 2.65 -5.35
CA THR A 89 -4.78 3.35 -4.16
C THR A 89 -4.48 4.82 -4.47
N THR A 90 -3.84 5.11 -5.58
CA THR A 90 -3.55 6.50 -5.97
C THR A 90 -4.82 7.26 -6.33
N SER A 91 -5.79 6.62 -7.00
CA SER A 91 -7.13 7.17 -7.24
C SER A 91 -7.85 7.51 -5.94
N LEU A 92 -7.89 6.58 -4.98
CA LEU A 92 -8.42 6.78 -3.63
C LEU A 92 -7.80 8.00 -2.95
N LEU A 93 -6.48 8.13 -3.02
CA LEU A 93 -5.73 9.21 -2.38
C LEU A 93 -5.72 10.51 -3.17
N LYS A 94 -6.28 10.54 -4.39
CA LYS A 94 -6.19 11.65 -5.34
C LYS A 94 -4.73 12.04 -5.63
N LEU A 95 -3.90 11.03 -5.88
CA LEU A 95 -2.50 11.15 -6.23
C LEU A 95 -2.27 10.61 -7.65
N TYR A 96 -1.14 10.96 -8.26
CA TYR A 96 -0.68 10.30 -9.48
C TYR A 96 -0.04 8.95 -9.17
N VAL A 97 -0.08 8.01 -10.11
CA VAL A 97 0.49 6.66 -9.94
C VAL A 97 1.97 6.71 -9.54
N TYR A 98 2.75 7.61 -10.14
CA TYR A 98 4.18 7.79 -9.82
C TYR A 98 4.46 8.33 -8.42
N GLN A 99 3.43 8.80 -7.69
CA GLN A 99 3.56 9.26 -6.30
C GLN A 99 3.43 8.12 -5.30
N LEU A 100 3.14 6.89 -5.73
CA LEU A 100 3.09 5.73 -4.87
C LEU A 100 4.21 4.76 -5.27
N HIS A 101 4.92 4.29 -4.26
CA HIS A 101 5.86 3.20 -4.38
C HIS A 101 5.56 2.15 -3.32
N VAL A 102 5.44 0.88 -3.73
CA VAL A 102 5.33 -0.25 -2.83
C VAL A 102 6.75 -0.65 -2.48
N GLU A 103 7.22 -0.27 -1.28
CA GLU A 103 8.60 -0.54 -0.86
C GLU A 103 8.82 -2.04 -0.62
N HIS A 104 7.89 -2.67 0.11
CA HIS A 104 7.89 -4.11 0.25
C HIS A 104 6.53 -4.62 0.73
N TYR A 105 6.31 -5.92 0.56
CA TYR A 105 5.15 -6.62 1.09
C TYR A 105 5.48 -8.04 1.54
N ILE A 106 4.63 -8.58 2.42
CA ILE A 106 4.74 -9.94 2.94
C ILE A 106 3.34 -10.53 3.21
N TRP A 107 3.15 -11.80 2.84
CA TRP A 107 1.97 -12.57 3.21
C TRP A 107 2.02 -13.04 4.67
N GLU A 108 0.93 -12.83 5.40
CA GLU A 108 0.73 -13.29 6.76
C GLU A 108 -0.31 -14.43 6.82
N VAL A 109 -0.36 -15.12 7.97
CA VAL A 109 -1.37 -16.16 8.23
C VAL A 109 -2.79 -15.55 8.18
N GLY A 110 -3.70 -16.23 7.47
CA GLY A 110 -5.11 -15.84 7.38
C GLY A 110 -5.40 -14.94 6.18
N PRO A 111 -5.11 -15.44 4.97
CA PRO A 111 -4.60 -14.70 3.78
C PRO A 111 -4.58 -13.17 3.96
N ARG A 112 -3.55 -12.63 4.61
CA ARG A 112 -3.38 -11.17 4.75
C ARG A 112 -2.14 -10.72 4.04
N LEU A 113 -2.18 -9.54 3.45
CA LEU A 113 -1.03 -8.94 2.79
C LEU A 113 -0.63 -7.68 3.54
N ASN A 114 0.53 -7.71 4.21
CA ASN A 114 1.10 -6.56 4.88
C ASN A 114 2.07 -5.85 3.94
N MET A 115 1.90 -4.54 3.77
CA MET A 115 2.63 -3.73 2.81
C MET A 115 3.17 -2.47 3.46
N HIS A 116 4.38 -2.08 3.06
CA HIS A 116 4.94 -0.78 3.35
C HIS A 116 4.98 0.02 2.06
N LEU A 117 4.30 1.16 2.08
CA LEU A 117 4.14 2.06 0.97
C LEU A 117 4.89 3.36 1.27
N LYS A 118 5.47 3.96 0.23
CA LYS A 118 6.00 5.31 0.26
C LYS A 118 5.13 6.19 -0.63
N LEU A 119 4.59 7.25 -0.06
CA LEU A 119 3.89 8.30 -0.81
C LEU A 119 4.86 9.45 -1.04
N PHE A 120 5.10 9.80 -2.29
CA PHE A 120 5.95 10.91 -2.70
C PHE A 120 5.11 12.11 -3.13
N PRO A 121 5.58 13.34 -2.87
CA PRO A 121 5.00 14.52 -3.49
C PRO A 121 5.15 14.48 -5.03
N SER A 122 4.35 15.28 -5.72
CA SER A 122 4.32 15.32 -7.19
C SER A 122 5.51 16.12 -7.71
N ASN A 123 5.30 17.35 -8.18
CA ASN A 123 6.35 18.18 -8.78
C ASN A 123 7.17 18.98 -7.76
N THR A 124 6.98 18.72 -6.47
CA THR A 124 7.68 19.38 -5.37
C THR A 124 8.46 18.34 -4.58
N SER A 125 9.53 18.76 -3.90
CA SER A 125 10.31 17.83 -3.07
C SER A 125 9.64 17.53 -1.72
N LEU A 126 8.57 18.27 -1.37
CA LEU A 126 7.82 18.14 -0.12
C LEU A 126 6.31 18.23 -0.33
N PHE A 127 5.53 17.49 0.46
CA PHE A 127 4.11 17.76 0.68
C PHE A 127 3.89 19.04 1.49
N ASN A 128 2.79 19.73 1.22
CA ASN A 128 2.26 20.73 2.15
C ASN A 128 1.58 20.02 3.34
N MET A 129 1.60 20.62 4.52
CA MET A 129 1.02 20.04 5.74
C MET A 129 -0.47 19.73 5.60
N SER A 130 -1.22 20.54 4.86
CA SER A 130 -2.64 20.25 4.57
C SER A 130 -2.82 18.94 3.81
N GLU A 131 -1.94 18.64 2.86
CA GLU A 131 -1.96 17.38 2.12
C GLU A 131 -1.57 16.20 3.01
N VAL A 132 -0.60 16.37 3.92
CA VAL A 132 -0.26 15.33 4.91
C VAL A 132 -1.45 14.99 5.80
N VAL A 133 -2.18 16.01 6.30
CA VAL A 133 -3.42 15.80 7.08
C VAL A 133 -4.47 15.08 6.25
N ARG A 134 -4.70 15.54 5.01
CA ARG A 134 -5.70 14.98 4.11
C ARG A 134 -5.43 13.50 3.83
N LEU A 135 -4.20 13.15 3.47
CA LEU A 135 -3.79 11.77 3.18
C LEU A 135 -3.98 10.87 4.40
N ARG A 136 -3.55 11.33 5.59
CA ARG A 136 -3.75 10.59 6.83
C ARG A 136 -5.24 10.36 7.12
N HIS A 137 -6.08 11.37 6.91
CA HIS A 137 -7.51 11.29 7.15
C HIS A 137 -8.19 10.31 6.19
N VAL A 138 -7.86 10.37 4.89
CA VAL A 138 -8.39 9.44 3.89
C VAL A 138 -8.02 8.00 4.20
N LEU A 139 -6.74 7.72 4.51
CA LEU A 139 -6.26 6.38 4.84
C LEU A 139 -6.80 5.82 6.16
N ALA A 140 -7.14 6.69 7.12
CA ALA A 140 -7.76 6.28 8.38
C ALA A 140 -9.30 6.23 8.29
N GLY A 141 -9.88 6.70 7.20
CA GLY A 141 -11.32 6.78 6.99
C GLY A 141 -11.93 5.41 6.66
N TRP A 142 -13.10 5.14 7.21
CA TRP A 142 -13.81 3.86 7.00
C TRP A 142 -14.66 3.82 5.73
N GLU A 143 -15.05 4.99 5.20
CA GLU A 143 -16.03 5.08 4.11
C GLU A 143 -15.45 4.79 2.72
N ILE A 144 -14.13 4.75 2.57
CA ILE A 144 -13.50 4.61 1.25
C ILE A 144 -12.66 3.34 1.17
N THR A 145 -13.11 2.42 0.32
CA THR A 145 -12.52 1.08 0.15
C THR A 145 -11.80 0.97 -1.19
N LEU A 146 -10.84 0.05 -1.24
CA LEU A 146 -10.26 -0.42 -2.48
C LEU A 146 -11.27 -1.34 -3.21
N PRO A 147 -11.05 -1.64 -4.50
CA PRO A 147 -11.84 -2.63 -5.21
C PRO A 147 -11.91 -3.97 -4.48
N ASP A 148 -13.04 -4.69 -4.61
CA ASP A 148 -13.35 -5.91 -3.86
C ASP A 148 -12.28 -7.01 -3.98
N ILE A 149 -11.54 -7.05 -5.09
CA ILE A 149 -10.43 -7.98 -5.29
C ILE A 149 -9.32 -7.84 -4.24
N PHE A 150 -9.10 -6.62 -3.73
CA PHE A 150 -8.13 -6.36 -2.65
C PHE A 150 -8.74 -6.52 -1.26
N GLY A 151 -10.07 -6.58 -1.17
CA GLY A 151 -10.81 -6.68 0.06
C GLY A 151 -10.63 -5.46 0.99
N PRO A 152 -11.12 -5.57 2.23
CA PRO A 152 -10.92 -4.52 3.23
C PRO A 152 -9.44 -4.35 3.58
N TYR A 153 -8.99 -3.10 3.69
CA TYR A 153 -7.67 -2.77 4.21
C TYR A 153 -7.75 -2.24 5.64
N GLU A 154 -6.62 -2.26 6.34
CA GLU A 154 -6.41 -1.56 7.60
C GLU A 154 -5.11 -0.76 7.56
N LEU A 155 -5.14 0.45 8.12
CA LEU A 155 -3.96 1.27 8.31
C LEU A 155 -3.21 0.78 9.55
N LEU A 156 -1.98 0.28 9.36
CA LEU A 156 -1.12 -0.17 10.46
C LEU A 156 -0.33 1.00 11.06
N ASN A 157 0.26 1.82 10.20
CA ASN A 157 1.03 2.99 10.64
C ASN A 157 1.03 4.09 9.56
N PHE A 158 1.28 5.32 10.00
CA PHE A 158 1.50 6.48 9.14
C PHE A 158 2.68 7.27 9.67
N THR A 159 3.83 7.11 9.03
CA THR A 159 5.12 7.64 9.47
C THR A 159 5.40 8.99 8.83
N LEU A 160 5.43 10.03 9.68
CA LEU A 160 5.57 11.42 9.24
C LEU A 160 7.00 11.81 8.87
N GLY A 161 8.03 11.13 9.38
CA GLY A 161 9.43 11.52 9.13
C GLY A 161 9.67 13.02 9.36
N SER A 162 10.23 13.71 8.37
CA SER A 162 10.53 15.15 8.42
C SER A 162 9.28 16.07 8.45
N TYR A 163 8.06 15.53 8.38
CA TYR A 163 6.81 16.28 8.52
C TYR A 163 6.30 16.36 9.97
N ALA A 164 6.97 15.69 10.93
CA ALA A 164 6.53 15.62 12.32
C ALA A 164 6.39 17.01 12.96
N ASP A 165 7.37 17.90 12.81
CA ASP A 165 7.38 19.23 13.44
C ASP A 165 6.21 20.11 12.97
N GLY A 166 5.88 20.05 11.67
CA GLY A 166 4.73 20.77 11.11
C GLY A 166 3.39 20.29 11.65
N MET A 167 3.27 19.00 12.01
CA MET A 167 2.06 18.45 12.64
C MET A 167 1.89 18.90 14.10
N TYR A 168 2.98 19.07 14.84
CA TYR A 168 2.90 19.56 16.22
C TYR A 168 2.54 21.05 16.27
N SER A 169 3.03 21.84 15.31
CA SER A 169 2.67 23.26 15.17
C SER A 169 1.19 23.46 14.85
N SER A 170 0.58 22.62 13.99
CA SER A 170 -0.85 22.71 13.68
C SER A 170 -1.76 22.35 14.86
N LYS A 171 -1.33 21.41 15.73
CA LYS A 171 -2.06 21.09 16.98
C LYS A 171 -2.00 22.22 18.00
N LEU A 172 -0.90 22.98 18.05
CA LEU A 172 -0.77 24.12 18.96
C LEU A 172 -1.78 25.24 18.64
N ASN A 173 -2.21 25.35 17.37
CA ASN A 173 -3.22 26.32 16.95
C ASN A 173 -4.66 25.90 17.29
N CYS A 174 -4.94 24.61 17.54
CA CYS A 174 -6.25 24.16 18.05
C CYS A 174 -6.42 24.36 19.56
N ALA A 175 -5.34 24.60 20.32
CA ALA A 175 -5.39 24.83 21.77
C ALA A 175 -5.61 26.31 22.14
N LYS A 176 -5.92 27.18 21.16
CA LYS A 176 -5.99 28.63 21.32
C LYS A 176 -7.33 29.27 20.90
N ALA A 177 -8.41 28.51 20.89
CA ALA A 177 -9.77 29.02 20.69
C ALA A 177 -10.66 28.71 21.90
#